data_AF-A0A959A9Q6-F1
#
_entry.id   AF-A0A959A9Q6-F1
#
_cell.length_a   1.000
_cell.length_b   1.000
_cell.length_c   1.000
_cell.angle_alpha   90.00
_cell.angle_beta   90.00
_cell.angle_gamma   90.00
#
_symmetry.space_group_name_H-M   'P 1'
#
loop_
_entity.id
_entity.type
_entity.pdbx_description
1 polymer ?
#
loop_
_entity_poly.entity_id
_entity_poly.type
_entity_poly.pdbx_seq_one_letter_code
_entity_poly.pdbx_strand_id
1 'polypeptide(L)'
;MKKVYNLSKVNSTLIAIRHFFLTLVLLLTIVGAVRTQTLISPTGAGGFENGSTFGANGWSVANSGGGPNLWYVGTVPTGFSNRSAFISNDMGASYQYDGSSTSVVHFYRDVTFPAGVPSFTLSFNWKCIGEAGPFDALIVSLAPTSYTPSGSTVSLGTGVLPSPANMLGGISAPQLRGQSVVQTYTYTLLSSDIGNCSSSVTKRLIFTWKNDSSLGTNPPGAVDNISLVGNPISISNGTDRCNDGATIAYTGSPAPGAGQTGTMTLGPTSPNFSQTGPNTANFTMPGTAPGTYTATYHISDVAGCTFSASDQVTIYAAPVVSLNDKVVNCATPGT
;
A
#
# COMPACT_ATOMS: atom_id res chain seq x y z
N MET A 1 -23.13 -69.18 -3.22
CA MET A 1 -22.74 -68.31 -4.35
C MET A 1 -21.77 -67.25 -3.84
N LYS A 2 -20.47 -67.38 -4.15
CA LYS A 2 -19.41 -66.42 -3.79
C LYS A 2 -19.33 -65.34 -4.88
N LYS A 3 -19.48 -64.05 -4.53
CA LYS A 3 -19.14 -62.94 -5.43
C LYS A 3 -17.66 -62.58 -5.24
N VAL A 4 -16.88 -62.75 -6.31
CA VAL A 4 -15.48 -62.32 -6.40
C VAL A 4 -15.47 -60.91 -6.97
N TYR A 5 -14.82 -59.96 -6.29
CA TYR A 5 -14.60 -58.60 -6.81
C TYR A 5 -13.17 -58.48 -7.35
N ASN A 6 -13.06 -57.99 -8.58
CA ASN A 6 -11.81 -57.87 -9.31
C ASN A 6 -11.07 -56.58 -8.89
N LEU A 7 -9.94 -56.72 -8.19
CA LEU A 7 -9.15 -55.62 -7.59
C LEU A 7 -8.34 -54.80 -8.62
N SER A 8 -8.33 -55.16 -9.90
CA SER A 8 -7.49 -54.50 -10.91
C SER A 8 -8.00 -53.13 -11.37
N LYS A 9 -9.27 -52.78 -11.13
CA LYS A 9 -9.85 -51.47 -11.49
C LYS A 9 -9.75 -50.40 -10.40
N VAL A 10 -9.26 -50.74 -9.20
CA VAL A 10 -9.21 -49.79 -8.08
C VAL A 10 -7.97 -48.88 -8.16
N ASN A 11 -6.89 -49.34 -8.79
CA ASN A 11 -5.63 -48.58 -8.84
C ASN A 11 -5.61 -47.44 -9.87
N SER A 12 -6.29 -47.55 -11.02
CA SER A 12 -6.30 -46.48 -12.02
C SER A 12 -7.18 -45.30 -11.60
N THR A 13 -8.30 -45.55 -10.91
CA THR A 13 -9.18 -44.51 -10.38
C THR A 13 -8.57 -43.81 -9.15
N LEU A 14 -7.87 -44.53 -8.26
CA LEU A 14 -7.19 -43.89 -7.13
C LEU A 14 -6.02 -43.00 -7.57
N ILE A 15 -5.29 -43.36 -8.63
CA ILE A 15 -4.21 -42.51 -9.17
C ILE A 15 -4.80 -41.25 -9.82
N ALA A 16 -5.89 -41.36 -10.58
CA ALA A 16 -6.59 -40.22 -11.17
C ALA A 16 -7.20 -39.28 -10.10
N ILE A 17 -7.77 -39.83 -9.03
CA ILE A 17 -8.31 -39.05 -7.90
C ILE A 17 -7.18 -38.36 -7.12
N ARG A 18 -6.01 -39.00 -6.96
CA ARG A 18 -4.86 -38.41 -6.27
C ARG A 18 -4.20 -37.28 -7.08
N HIS A 19 -4.23 -37.35 -8.41
CA HIS A 19 -3.76 -36.27 -9.29
C HIS A 19 -4.80 -35.15 -9.42
N PHE A 20 -6.10 -35.49 -9.46
CA PHE A 20 -7.20 -34.51 -9.45
C PHE A 20 -7.28 -33.76 -8.12
N PHE A 21 -7.00 -34.41 -6.98
CA PHE A 21 -6.88 -33.73 -5.68
C PHE A 21 -5.58 -32.94 -5.54
N LEU A 22 -4.45 -33.38 -6.10
CA LEU A 22 -3.22 -32.58 -6.09
C LEU A 22 -3.34 -31.33 -6.97
N THR A 23 -4.02 -31.41 -8.12
CA THR A 23 -4.28 -30.24 -8.98
C THR A 23 -5.38 -29.35 -8.40
N LEU A 24 -6.41 -29.90 -7.75
CA LEU A 24 -7.44 -29.11 -7.06
C LEU A 24 -6.90 -28.39 -5.82
N VAL A 25 -5.97 -29.00 -5.06
CA VAL A 25 -5.30 -28.36 -3.91
C VAL A 25 -4.22 -27.35 -4.36
N LEU A 26 -3.59 -27.55 -5.52
CA LEU A 26 -2.69 -26.56 -6.12
C LEU A 26 -3.44 -25.39 -6.80
N LEU A 27 -4.71 -25.58 -7.18
CA LEU A 27 -5.58 -24.52 -7.71
C LEU A 27 -6.37 -23.78 -6.61
N LEU A 28 -6.39 -24.29 -5.37
CA LEU A 28 -7.04 -23.67 -4.22
C LEU A 28 -6.10 -22.82 -3.33
N THR A 29 -5.01 -22.28 -3.89
CA THR A 29 -4.06 -21.44 -3.14
C THR A 29 -3.84 -20.05 -3.72
N ILE A 30 -4.82 -19.43 -4.39
CA ILE A 30 -4.74 -17.99 -4.70
C ILE A 30 -6.07 -17.29 -4.39
N VAL A 31 -6.47 -17.34 -3.12
CA VAL A 31 -7.08 -16.15 -2.50
C VAL A 31 -6.27 -15.86 -1.25
N GLY A 32 -4.97 -15.59 -1.44
CA GLY A 32 -4.18 -14.96 -0.39
C GLY A 32 -4.76 -13.58 -0.18
N ALA A 33 -5.47 -13.36 0.92
CA ALA A 33 -5.82 -12.01 1.35
C ALA A 33 -4.52 -11.21 1.39
N VAL A 34 -4.39 -10.20 0.53
CA VAL A 34 -3.20 -9.36 0.52
C VAL A 34 -3.22 -8.60 1.84
N ARG A 35 -2.23 -8.88 2.70
CA ARG A 35 -2.10 -8.24 4.01
C ARG A 35 -1.28 -6.96 3.85
N THR A 36 -1.50 -6.00 4.75
CA THR A 36 -0.67 -4.81 4.85
C THR A 36 0.79 -5.22 4.99
N GLN A 37 1.65 -4.73 4.10
CA GLN A 37 3.07 -5.05 4.08
C GLN A 37 3.89 -3.78 4.30
N THR A 38 4.75 -3.79 5.32
CA THR A 38 5.76 -2.74 5.52
C THR A 38 6.96 -3.03 4.64
N LEU A 39 7.21 -2.18 3.65
CA LEU A 39 8.35 -2.27 2.72
C LEU A 39 9.59 -1.53 3.26
N ILE A 40 9.38 -0.45 4.02
CA ILE A 40 10.44 0.24 4.76
C ILE A 40 9.91 0.51 6.16
N SER A 41 10.62 0.01 7.17
CA SER A 41 10.26 0.23 8.58
C SER A 41 10.85 1.54 9.08
N PRO A 42 10.04 2.45 9.67
CA PRO A 42 10.53 3.72 10.20
C PRO A 42 11.43 3.55 11.42
N THR A 43 11.35 2.44 12.15
CA THR A 43 12.19 2.17 13.33
C THR A 43 13.39 1.28 13.04
N GLY A 44 13.57 0.87 11.78
CA GLY A 44 14.71 0.06 11.32
C GLY A 44 15.47 0.80 10.24
N ALA A 45 15.46 0.24 9.02
CA ALA A 45 16.13 0.82 7.86
C ALA A 45 15.71 2.27 7.54
N GLY A 46 14.46 2.64 7.77
CA GLY A 46 13.94 3.98 7.51
C GLY A 46 14.26 5.01 8.57
N GLY A 47 14.55 4.56 9.79
CA GLY A 47 15.01 5.41 10.91
C GLY A 47 16.52 5.42 11.08
N PHE A 48 17.25 4.80 10.14
CA PHE A 48 18.69 4.63 10.23
C PHE A 48 19.16 3.90 11.51
N GLU A 49 18.35 2.94 11.99
CA GLU A 49 18.57 2.26 13.27
C GLU A 49 19.24 0.89 13.17
N ASN A 50 19.38 0.33 11.97
CA ASN A 50 20.05 -0.95 11.76
C ASN A 50 21.59 -0.83 11.83
N GLY A 51 22.14 0.39 11.73
CA GLY A 51 23.56 0.68 11.84
C GLY A 51 23.90 2.14 11.57
N SER A 52 25.16 2.51 11.71
CA SER A 52 25.61 3.93 11.62
C SER A 52 25.89 4.43 10.20
N THR A 53 25.67 3.62 9.16
CA THR A 53 25.93 4.00 7.76
C THR A 53 24.70 3.80 6.89
N PHE A 54 24.63 4.46 5.73
CA PHE A 54 23.57 4.22 4.75
C PHE A 54 23.50 2.73 4.36
N GLY A 55 24.64 2.11 4.06
CA GLY A 55 24.73 0.71 3.65
C GLY A 55 24.19 -0.27 4.70
N ALA A 56 24.47 -0.03 5.99
CA ALA A 56 23.94 -0.86 7.08
C ALA A 56 22.41 -0.79 7.19
N ASN A 57 21.80 0.28 6.69
CA ASN A 57 20.36 0.49 6.64
C ASN A 57 19.74 0.12 5.28
N GLY A 58 20.52 -0.49 4.37
CA GLY A 58 20.06 -0.88 3.04
C GLY A 58 19.81 0.30 2.10
N TRP A 59 20.50 1.41 2.33
CA TRP A 59 20.51 2.58 1.46
C TRP A 59 21.88 2.72 0.78
N SER A 60 21.85 3.18 -0.47
CA SER A 60 23.02 3.66 -1.20
C SER A 60 23.10 5.17 -1.08
N VAL A 61 24.31 5.72 -1.12
CA VAL A 61 24.56 7.17 -1.10
C VAL A 61 25.32 7.57 -2.35
N ALA A 62 24.92 8.68 -2.97
CA ALA A 62 25.57 9.31 -4.10
C ALA A 62 25.85 10.77 -3.75
N ASN A 63 26.91 10.96 -2.97
CA ASN A 63 27.53 12.25 -2.72
C ASN A 63 28.31 12.71 -3.97
N SER A 64 28.52 14.01 -4.15
CA SER A 64 29.47 14.49 -5.15
C SER A 64 30.86 14.01 -4.76
N GLY A 65 31.70 13.66 -5.74
CA GLY A 65 33.06 13.14 -5.51
C GLY A 65 34.04 14.15 -4.88
N GLY A 66 33.54 15.28 -4.37
CA GLY A 66 34.24 16.38 -3.71
C GLY A 66 33.26 17.53 -3.37
N GLY A 67 33.71 18.46 -2.52
CA GLY A 67 32.93 19.64 -2.09
C GLY A 67 32.13 19.43 -0.79
N PRO A 68 31.59 20.52 -0.21
CA PRO A 68 30.74 20.47 0.98
C PRO A 68 29.32 19.97 0.64
N ASN A 69 28.43 19.94 1.64
CA ASN A 69 27.00 19.67 1.50
C ASN A 69 26.70 18.27 1.00
N LEU A 70 27.16 17.28 1.76
CA LEU A 70 27.04 15.86 1.45
C LEU A 70 26.11 15.17 2.47
N TRP A 71 25.53 14.04 2.08
CA TRP A 71 24.71 13.21 2.98
C TRP A 71 25.57 12.42 3.96
N TYR A 72 25.16 12.44 5.23
CA TYR A 72 25.70 11.64 6.33
C TYR A 72 24.55 11.02 7.14
N VAL A 73 24.86 9.99 7.92
CA VAL A 73 23.96 9.40 8.92
C VAL A 73 24.52 9.70 10.30
N GLY A 74 23.69 10.20 11.21
CA GLY A 74 24.13 10.54 12.56
C GLY A 74 23.06 11.21 13.41
N THR A 75 23.45 11.59 14.62
CA THR A 75 22.55 12.11 15.68
C THR A 75 22.66 13.63 15.87
N VAL A 76 23.38 14.31 14.97
CA VAL A 76 23.65 15.75 15.09
C VAL A 76 22.38 16.61 14.87
N PRO A 77 21.50 16.31 13.90
CA PRO A 77 20.27 17.07 13.73
C PRO A 77 19.33 16.99 14.93
N THR A 78 18.91 18.15 15.43
CA THR A 78 18.00 18.24 16.57
C THR A 78 16.53 18.14 16.15
N GLY A 79 15.72 17.51 17.00
CA GLY A 79 14.29 17.29 16.81
C GLY A 79 13.92 15.89 16.29
N PHE A 80 14.93 15.07 15.97
CA PHE A 80 14.78 13.65 15.68
C PHE A 80 15.08 12.83 16.94
N SER A 81 14.54 11.62 17.02
CA SER A 81 14.63 10.77 18.23
C SER A 81 16.00 10.10 18.41
N ASN A 82 16.73 9.83 17.32
CA ASN A 82 18.08 9.27 17.38
C ASN A 82 18.90 9.61 16.12
N ARG A 83 19.10 8.67 15.18
CA ARG A 83 19.83 8.93 13.94
C ARG A 83 18.90 9.48 12.87
N SER A 84 19.45 10.27 11.97
CA SER A 84 18.79 10.72 10.75
C SER A 84 19.81 10.75 9.61
N ALA A 85 19.32 10.73 8.37
CA ALA A 85 20.12 11.17 7.24
C ALA A 85 20.08 12.69 7.16
N PHE A 86 21.23 13.34 7.03
CA PHE A 86 21.30 14.79 6.96
C PHE A 86 22.44 15.30 6.11
N ILE A 87 22.32 16.55 5.69
CA ILE A 87 23.35 17.26 4.96
C ILE A 87 24.31 17.96 5.91
N SER A 88 25.60 17.82 5.62
CA SER A 88 26.69 18.48 6.33
C SER A 88 27.76 18.99 5.37
N ASN A 89 28.37 20.11 5.71
CA ASN A 89 29.54 20.69 5.04
C ASN A 89 30.89 20.34 5.69
N ASP A 90 30.90 19.55 6.77
CA ASP A 90 32.07 19.28 7.59
C ASP A 90 32.19 17.81 8.00
N MET A 91 31.97 16.91 7.03
CA MET A 91 32.11 15.45 7.22
C MET A 91 31.16 14.84 8.27
N GLY A 92 29.98 15.43 8.42
CA GLY A 92 28.95 14.98 9.36
C GLY A 92 29.15 15.46 10.79
N ALA A 93 30.09 16.36 11.05
CA ALA A 93 30.36 16.88 12.40
C ALA A 93 29.28 17.87 12.87
N SER A 94 28.76 18.70 11.96
CA SER A 94 27.68 19.66 12.22
C SER A 94 26.51 19.48 11.24
N TYR A 95 25.33 19.93 11.67
CA TYR A 95 24.12 19.99 10.84
C TYR A 95 24.03 21.35 10.15
N GLN A 96 25.02 21.66 9.31
CA GLN A 96 25.09 22.88 8.51
C GLN A 96 25.46 22.61 7.06
N TYR A 97 25.07 23.51 6.17
CA TYR A 97 25.54 23.53 4.79
C TYR A 97 26.19 24.88 4.46
N ASP A 98 27.06 24.85 3.45
CA ASP A 98 27.64 26.02 2.82
C ASP A 98 26.78 26.46 1.62
N GLY A 99 25.98 27.51 1.82
CA GLY A 99 25.14 28.09 0.75
C GLY A 99 25.92 28.78 -0.38
N SER A 100 27.25 28.90 -0.27
CA SER A 100 28.09 29.42 -1.36
C SER A 100 28.61 28.33 -2.31
N SER A 101 28.33 27.06 -2.02
CA SER A 101 28.82 25.90 -2.78
C SER A 101 27.68 25.04 -3.29
N THR A 102 27.50 24.98 -4.62
CA THR A 102 26.47 24.13 -5.24
C THR A 102 26.68 22.65 -4.94
N SER A 103 25.59 21.96 -4.59
CA SER A 103 25.58 20.51 -4.41
C SER A 103 24.22 19.92 -4.80
N VAL A 104 24.25 18.77 -5.48
CA VAL A 104 23.09 17.92 -5.75
C VAL A 104 23.50 16.51 -5.37
N VAL A 105 22.96 15.99 -4.28
CA VAL A 105 23.40 14.73 -3.68
C VAL A 105 22.22 13.89 -3.24
N HIS A 106 22.41 12.57 -3.23
CA HIS A 106 21.32 11.63 -3.07
C HIS A 106 21.63 10.55 -2.05
N PHE A 107 20.59 10.02 -1.42
CA PHE A 107 20.58 8.65 -0.95
C PHE A 107 19.33 7.96 -1.49
N TYR A 108 19.43 6.66 -1.76
CA TYR A 108 18.39 5.93 -2.47
C TYR A 108 18.40 4.45 -2.14
N ARG A 109 17.29 3.79 -2.41
CA ARG A 109 17.19 2.34 -2.34
C ARG A 109 16.25 1.80 -3.38
N ASP A 110 16.47 0.55 -3.76
CA ASP A 110 15.51 -0.21 -4.53
C ASP A 110 14.44 -0.77 -3.58
N VAL A 111 13.18 -0.69 -4.02
CA VAL A 111 11.99 -1.17 -3.31
C VAL A 111 11.20 -2.04 -4.27
N THR A 112 10.93 -3.28 -3.87
CA THR A 112 10.03 -4.18 -4.60
C THR A 112 8.61 -3.99 -4.11
N PHE A 113 7.76 -3.46 -4.98
CA PHE A 113 6.34 -3.29 -4.75
C PHE A 113 5.60 -4.59 -5.15
N PRO A 114 4.87 -5.24 -4.24
CA PRO A 114 4.13 -6.47 -4.55
C PRO A 114 3.04 -6.23 -5.60
N ALA A 115 2.77 -7.25 -6.41
CA ALA A 115 1.60 -7.27 -7.29
C ALA A 115 0.28 -7.14 -6.50
N GLY A 116 -0.77 -6.62 -7.13
CA GLY A 116 -2.12 -6.66 -6.54
C GLY A 116 -2.38 -5.66 -5.41
N VAL A 117 -1.45 -4.74 -5.14
CA VAL A 117 -1.64 -3.66 -4.14
C VAL A 117 -1.91 -2.34 -4.87
N PRO A 118 -3.10 -1.72 -4.67
CA PRO A 118 -3.51 -0.54 -5.43
C PRO A 118 -2.75 0.75 -5.06
N SER A 119 -2.26 0.85 -3.82
CA SER A 119 -1.53 2.03 -3.37
C SER A 119 -0.59 1.74 -2.20
N PHE A 120 0.36 2.63 -1.98
CA PHE A 120 1.33 2.58 -0.90
C PHE A 120 1.45 3.95 -0.24
N THR A 121 1.54 3.98 1.08
CA THR A 121 1.76 5.21 1.84
C THR A 121 3.24 5.34 2.17
N LEU A 122 3.89 6.35 1.59
CA LEU A 122 5.20 6.83 2.00
C LEU A 122 5.01 7.92 3.05
N SER A 123 5.67 7.80 4.20
CA SER A 123 5.79 8.89 5.17
C SER A 123 7.20 8.99 5.72
N PHE A 124 7.61 10.18 6.12
CA PHE A 124 8.91 10.41 6.77
C PHE A 124 8.91 11.72 7.53
N ASN A 125 9.79 11.82 8.52
CA ASN A 125 10.10 13.08 9.18
C ASN A 125 11.17 13.83 8.41
N TRP A 126 11.05 15.15 8.33
CA TRP A 126 12.03 15.99 7.66
C TRP A 126 12.18 17.36 8.31
N LYS A 127 13.32 17.99 8.09
CA LYS A 127 13.61 19.38 8.52
C LYS A 127 14.55 20.02 7.52
N CYS A 128 14.24 21.25 7.11
CA CYS A 128 15.03 22.02 6.15
C CYS A 128 14.50 23.45 6.12
N ILE A 129 15.33 24.45 6.40
CA ILE A 129 15.00 25.84 6.04
C ILE A 129 15.37 26.09 4.58
N GLY A 130 16.64 25.89 4.21
CA GLY A 130 17.08 26.08 2.83
C GLY A 130 16.86 27.50 2.31
N GLU A 131 16.54 27.63 1.03
CA GLU A 131 16.33 28.92 0.36
C GLU A 131 14.92 29.00 -0.23
N ALA A 132 14.35 30.21 -0.31
CA ALA A 132 13.12 30.46 -1.05
C ALA A 132 13.26 30.06 -2.54
N GLY A 133 12.16 30.13 -3.31
CA GLY A 133 12.25 29.84 -4.75
C GLY A 133 12.67 28.43 -5.16
N PRO A 134 12.22 27.38 -4.48
CA PRO A 134 13.10 26.29 -4.00
C PRO A 134 14.45 26.17 -4.72
N PHE A 135 15.43 26.98 -4.37
CA PHE A 135 16.81 26.79 -4.83
C PHE A 135 17.53 25.76 -3.97
N ASP A 136 17.36 25.86 -2.65
CA ASP A 136 17.83 24.86 -1.69
C ASP A 136 16.67 24.10 -1.06
N ALA A 137 16.54 22.81 -1.38
CA ALA A 137 15.39 22.02 -0.96
C ALA A 137 15.65 20.51 -0.99
N LEU A 138 14.81 19.79 -0.26
CA LEU A 138 14.69 18.34 -0.38
C LEU A 138 13.66 17.98 -1.47
N ILE A 139 14.02 17.00 -2.30
CA ILE A 139 13.17 16.40 -3.32
C ILE A 139 13.11 14.89 -3.08
N VAL A 140 11.93 14.31 -3.28
CA VAL A 140 11.73 12.86 -3.28
C VAL A 140 11.26 12.43 -4.66
N SER A 141 11.91 11.42 -5.22
CA SER A 141 11.62 10.92 -6.57
C SER A 141 11.51 9.40 -6.60
N LEU A 142 10.76 8.91 -7.58
CA LEU A 142 10.71 7.51 -7.97
C LEU A 142 11.30 7.35 -9.37
N ALA A 143 12.11 6.32 -9.58
CA ALA A 143 12.71 6.03 -10.89
C ALA A 143 12.74 4.52 -11.18
N PRO A 144 12.91 4.09 -12.45
CA PRO A 144 13.30 2.72 -12.76
C PRO A 144 14.67 2.38 -12.17
N THR A 145 14.94 1.10 -11.90
CA THR A 145 16.24 0.64 -11.36
C THR A 145 17.42 0.83 -12.32
N SER A 146 17.16 1.01 -13.62
CA SER A 146 18.17 1.39 -14.61
C SER A 146 18.73 2.80 -14.41
N TYR A 147 18.01 3.67 -13.67
CA TYR A 147 18.48 5.00 -13.33
C TYR A 147 19.28 4.97 -12.02
N THR A 148 20.58 5.27 -12.10
CA THR A 148 21.44 5.41 -10.92
C THR A 148 21.77 6.89 -10.74
N PRO A 149 21.28 7.55 -9.66
CA PRO A 149 21.58 8.96 -9.45
C PRO A 149 23.06 9.13 -9.09
N SER A 150 23.66 10.20 -9.60
CA SER A 150 25.05 10.58 -9.35
C SER A 150 25.11 11.96 -8.71
N GLY A 151 25.91 12.12 -7.66
CA GLY A 151 26.14 13.44 -7.08
C GLY A 151 26.76 14.41 -8.09
N SER A 152 26.41 15.68 -8.01
CA SER A 152 26.80 16.72 -8.97
C SER A 152 27.01 18.06 -8.27
N THR A 153 27.90 18.89 -8.83
CA THR A 153 28.10 20.29 -8.43
C THR A 153 27.47 21.26 -9.45
N VAL A 154 26.57 20.76 -10.29
CA VAL A 154 25.78 21.57 -11.24
C VAL A 154 24.40 21.83 -10.65
N SER A 155 24.05 23.10 -10.52
CA SER A 155 22.78 23.50 -9.88
C SER A 155 21.59 23.08 -10.74
N LEU A 156 20.55 22.56 -10.09
CA LEU A 156 19.25 22.35 -10.72
C LEU A 156 18.40 23.63 -10.73
N GLY A 157 18.88 24.73 -10.13
CA GLY A 157 18.09 25.92 -9.85
C GLY A 157 16.81 25.53 -9.10
N THR A 158 15.67 25.96 -9.61
CA THR A 158 14.34 25.62 -9.07
C THR A 158 13.81 24.27 -9.57
N GLY A 159 14.56 23.59 -10.43
CA GLY A 159 14.17 22.34 -11.09
C GLY A 159 14.25 21.10 -10.21
N VAL A 160 14.07 19.94 -10.84
CA VAL A 160 14.05 18.61 -10.21
C VAL A 160 14.99 17.67 -10.96
N LEU A 161 15.16 16.44 -10.47
CA LEU A 161 15.91 15.43 -11.22
C LEU A 161 15.28 15.20 -12.60
N PRO A 162 16.08 15.10 -13.68
CA PRO A 162 15.55 14.85 -15.01
C PRO A 162 14.99 13.43 -15.14
N SER A 163 14.14 13.25 -16.14
CA SER A 163 13.67 11.94 -16.59
C SER A 163 14.84 10.96 -16.78
N PRO A 164 14.71 9.68 -16.38
CA PRO A 164 13.48 8.97 -16.01
C PRO A 164 13.10 9.05 -14.52
N ALA A 165 13.78 9.87 -13.72
CA ALA A 165 13.32 10.14 -12.36
C ALA A 165 12.08 11.05 -12.39
N ASN A 166 11.08 10.73 -11.59
CA ASN A 166 9.89 11.54 -11.43
C ASN A 166 9.78 12.02 -9.98
N MET A 167 9.67 13.33 -9.76
CA MET A 167 9.40 13.88 -8.43
C MET A 167 7.99 13.48 -7.99
N LEU A 168 7.87 13.00 -6.74
CA LEU A 168 6.57 12.64 -6.17
C LEU A 168 5.68 13.89 -6.07
N GLY A 169 4.46 13.79 -6.59
CA GLY A 169 3.53 14.92 -6.74
C GLY A 169 3.78 15.82 -7.95
N GLY A 170 4.80 15.51 -8.77
CA GLY A 170 5.18 16.28 -9.95
C GLY A 170 5.90 17.59 -9.63
N ILE A 171 6.33 18.32 -10.67
CA ILE A 171 7.06 19.59 -10.52
C ILE A 171 6.25 20.69 -9.84
N SER A 172 4.92 20.57 -9.86
CA SER A 172 3.98 21.48 -9.18
C SER A 172 3.85 21.20 -7.68
N ALA A 173 4.34 20.05 -7.19
CA ALA A 173 4.38 19.77 -5.77
C ALA A 173 5.49 20.57 -5.08
N PRO A 174 5.28 21.01 -3.83
CA PRO A 174 6.29 21.79 -3.12
C PRO A 174 7.53 20.92 -2.85
N GLN A 175 8.69 21.40 -3.32
CA GLN A 175 9.98 20.91 -2.85
C GLN A 175 10.17 21.34 -1.38
N LEU A 176 10.61 20.41 -0.55
CA LEU A 176 10.49 20.51 0.91
C LEU A 176 11.58 21.43 1.48
N ARG A 177 11.15 22.57 2.03
CA ARG A 177 12.00 23.62 2.63
C ARG A 177 11.17 24.56 3.51
N GLY A 178 11.82 25.56 4.12
CA GLY A 178 11.21 26.62 4.92
C GLY A 178 10.76 26.22 6.33
N GLN A 179 11.25 25.08 6.84
CA GLN A 179 10.84 24.49 8.11
C GLN A 179 12.00 24.42 9.09
N SER A 180 11.89 25.17 10.19
CA SER A 180 12.87 25.21 11.30
C SER A 180 12.65 24.10 12.34
N VAL A 181 11.48 23.45 12.30
CA VAL A 181 11.09 22.32 13.15
C VAL A 181 10.85 21.08 12.31
N VAL A 182 10.95 19.90 12.93
CA VAL A 182 10.66 18.64 12.24
C VAL A 182 9.20 18.60 11.82
N GLN A 183 8.97 18.26 10.56
CA GLN A 183 7.67 18.05 9.96
C GLN A 183 7.50 16.59 9.56
N THR A 184 6.27 16.18 9.31
CA THR A 184 5.95 14.88 8.69
C THR A 184 5.49 15.13 7.27
N TYR A 185 6.12 14.49 6.29
CA TYR A 185 5.63 14.42 4.92
C TYR A 185 4.92 13.08 4.71
N THR A 186 3.82 13.09 3.94
CA THR A 186 3.09 11.87 3.56
C THR A 186 2.69 11.96 2.10
N TYR A 187 2.88 10.87 1.37
CA TYR A 187 2.50 10.74 -0.04
C TYR A 187 1.94 9.36 -0.34
N THR A 188 0.86 9.31 -1.12
CA THR A 188 0.26 8.07 -1.59
C THR A 188 0.78 7.77 -2.99
N LEU A 189 1.58 6.72 -3.12
CA LEU A 189 2.01 6.17 -4.40
C LEU A 189 0.89 5.29 -4.95
N LEU A 190 0.50 5.51 -6.19
CA LEU A 190 -0.52 4.72 -6.86
C LEU A 190 0.13 3.63 -7.73
N SER A 191 -0.60 2.52 -7.92
CA SER A 191 -0.15 1.45 -8.83
C SER A 191 0.11 1.97 -10.25
N SER A 192 -0.57 3.02 -10.71
CA SER A 192 -0.30 3.65 -12.01
C SER A 192 1.12 4.23 -12.13
N ASP A 193 1.69 4.73 -11.04
CA ASP A 193 3.04 5.30 -11.01
C ASP A 193 4.13 4.21 -10.92
N ILE A 194 3.76 3.07 -10.33
CA ILE A 194 4.66 1.94 -10.06
C ILE A 194 4.63 0.93 -11.22
N GLY A 195 3.45 0.61 -11.74
CA GLY A 195 3.19 -0.46 -12.70
C GLY A 195 3.04 -1.85 -12.08
N ASN A 196 2.72 -1.98 -10.79
CA ASN A 196 2.62 -3.26 -10.05
C ASN A 196 1.25 -3.95 -10.19
N CYS A 197 0.59 -3.76 -11.33
CA CYS A 197 -0.75 -4.27 -11.61
C CYS A 197 -0.88 -5.79 -11.44
N SER A 198 -0.06 -6.52 -12.21
CA SER A 198 -0.17 -7.97 -12.40
C SER A 198 1.09 -8.73 -11.99
N SER A 199 2.16 -8.00 -11.70
CA SER A 199 3.44 -8.55 -11.26
C SER A 199 4.13 -7.57 -10.32
N SER A 200 4.98 -8.08 -9.44
CA SER A 200 5.77 -7.24 -8.56
C SER A 200 6.74 -6.40 -9.39
N VAL A 201 6.88 -5.13 -9.06
CA VAL A 201 7.78 -4.21 -9.76
C VAL A 201 8.77 -3.62 -8.78
N THR A 202 10.04 -3.57 -9.15
CA THR A 202 11.06 -2.87 -8.36
C THR A 202 11.29 -1.48 -8.93
N LYS A 203 11.18 -0.46 -8.07
CA LYS A 203 11.52 0.93 -8.38
C LYS A 203 12.58 1.43 -7.41
N ARG A 204 13.23 2.51 -7.78
CA ARG A 204 14.22 3.21 -6.96
C ARG A 204 13.58 4.43 -6.30
N LEU A 205 13.54 4.45 -4.98
CA LEU A 205 13.14 5.61 -4.18
C LEU A 205 14.38 6.45 -3.89
N ILE A 206 14.34 7.73 -4.25
CA ILE A 206 15.49 8.65 -4.23
C ILE A 206 15.14 9.86 -3.39
N PHE A 207 15.94 10.13 -2.36
CA PHE A 207 15.93 11.38 -1.62
C PHE A 207 17.10 12.23 -2.11
N THR A 208 16.80 13.46 -2.49
CA THR A 208 17.77 14.40 -3.05
C THR A 208 17.81 15.65 -2.20
N TRP A 209 19.01 16.06 -1.81
CA TRP A 209 19.27 17.43 -1.45
C TRP A 209 19.82 18.14 -2.67
N LYS A 210 19.33 19.36 -2.91
CA LYS A 210 19.97 20.27 -3.84
C LYS A 210 20.12 21.62 -3.16
N ASN A 211 21.21 22.29 -3.47
CA ASN A 211 21.43 23.70 -3.18
C ASN A 211 22.25 24.34 -4.29
N ASP A 212 22.10 25.64 -4.51
CA ASP A 212 22.94 26.38 -5.44
C ASP A 212 24.13 27.05 -4.73
N SER A 213 24.80 28.02 -5.37
CA SER A 213 25.99 28.69 -4.82
C SER A 213 25.71 30.10 -4.29
N SER A 214 24.47 30.42 -3.94
CA SER A 214 24.09 31.74 -3.45
C SER A 214 23.03 31.66 -2.35
N LEU A 215 23.09 32.59 -1.39
CA LEU A 215 22.11 32.69 -0.30
C LEU A 215 21.99 31.39 0.51
N GLY A 216 20.76 31.03 0.91
CA GLY A 216 20.50 29.87 1.76
C GLY A 216 20.49 30.17 3.27
N THR A 217 19.75 29.35 4.02
CA THR A 217 19.65 29.46 5.48
C THR A 217 19.64 28.09 6.13
N ASN A 218 20.53 27.91 7.11
CA ASN A 218 20.60 26.71 7.91
C ASN A 218 19.34 26.52 8.78
N PRO A 219 18.91 25.28 9.04
CA PRO A 219 19.59 24.04 8.68
C PRO A 219 19.27 23.51 7.27
N PRO A 220 20.14 22.67 6.69
CA PRO A 220 19.87 21.98 5.43
C PRO A 220 18.91 20.80 5.63
N GLY A 221 18.69 20.02 4.57
CA GLY A 221 17.87 18.82 4.63
C GLY A 221 18.33 17.78 5.65
N ALA A 222 17.40 17.34 6.49
CA ALA A 222 17.47 16.09 7.26
C ALA A 222 16.19 15.28 7.08
N VAL A 223 16.32 13.96 7.09
CA VAL A 223 15.24 12.97 6.88
C VAL A 223 15.40 11.82 7.86
N ASP A 224 14.30 11.37 8.45
CA ASP A 224 14.24 10.26 9.40
C ASP A 224 12.87 9.54 9.33
N ASN A 225 12.74 8.40 10.01
CA ASN A 225 11.49 7.65 10.15
C ASN A 225 10.79 7.37 8.81
N ILE A 226 11.55 7.02 7.77
CA ILE A 226 11.00 6.67 6.46
C ILE A 226 10.18 5.38 6.59
N SER A 227 8.86 5.50 6.42
CA SER A 227 7.92 4.41 6.38
C SER A 227 7.36 4.26 4.99
N LEU A 228 7.31 3.03 4.48
CA LEU A 228 6.61 2.72 3.24
C LEU A 228 5.78 1.48 3.47
N VAL A 229 4.45 1.62 3.37
CA VAL A 229 3.50 0.57 3.71
C VAL A 229 2.51 0.39 2.56
N GLY A 230 2.28 -0.86 2.16
CA GLY A 230 1.26 -1.20 1.17
C GLY A 230 -0.14 -1.18 1.76
N ASN A 231 -1.08 -0.60 1.00
CA ASN A 231 -2.50 -0.52 1.33
C ASN A 231 -3.27 -1.53 0.46
N PRO A 232 -3.31 -2.81 0.84
CA PRO A 232 -4.01 -3.81 0.06
C PRO A 232 -5.50 -3.52 -0.02
N ILE A 233 -6.11 -3.98 -1.10
CA ILE A 233 -7.57 -3.91 -1.22
C ILE A 233 -8.24 -4.84 -0.21
N SER A 234 -9.30 -4.36 0.42
CA SER A 234 -10.13 -5.11 1.36
C SER A 234 -11.57 -4.62 1.28
N ILE A 235 -12.49 -5.46 1.76
CA ILE A 235 -13.90 -5.13 1.96
C ILE A 235 -14.29 -5.60 3.36
N SER A 236 -15.11 -4.82 4.05
CA SER A 236 -15.59 -5.10 5.39
C SER A 236 -17.07 -4.78 5.50
N ASN A 237 -17.79 -5.48 6.37
CA ASN A 237 -19.24 -5.35 6.54
C ASN A 237 -19.65 -4.85 7.96
N GLY A 238 -18.69 -4.27 8.70
CA GLY A 238 -18.94 -3.52 9.94
C GLY A 238 -19.25 -4.35 11.20
N THR A 239 -19.51 -5.65 11.09
CA THR A 239 -19.48 -6.73 12.12
C THR A 239 -20.37 -7.85 11.61
N ASP A 240 -19.88 -9.08 11.67
CA ASP A 240 -20.67 -10.28 11.35
C ASP A 240 -21.80 -10.41 12.39
N ARG A 241 -23.01 -9.98 12.03
CA ARG A 241 -24.18 -9.93 12.92
C ARG A 241 -25.28 -10.80 12.33
N CYS A 242 -25.63 -11.86 13.05
CA CYS A 242 -26.89 -12.57 12.86
C CYS A 242 -28.04 -11.72 13.40
N ASN A 243 -28.37 -10.62 12.72
CA ASN A 243 -29.50 -9.78 13.07
C ASN A 243 -30.61 -10.00 12.03
N ASP A 244 -31.80 -10.35 12.53
CA ASP A 244 -32.97 -10.42 11.68
C ASP A 244 -33.32 -9.02 11.14
N GLY A 245 -33.66 -8.95 9.85
CA GLY A 245 -34.09 -7.71 9.19
C GLY A 245 -33.04 -6.59 9.02
N ALA A 246 -31.75 -6.82 9.26
CA ALA A 246 -30.73 -5.77 9.20
C ALA A 246 -30.29 -5.43 7.76
N THR A 247 -29.88 -4.17 7.55
CA THR A 247 -29.08 -3.76 6.38
C THR A 247 -27.61 -3.96 6.70
N ILE A 248 -26.89 -4.67 5.83
CA ILE A 248 -25.44 -4.77 5.89
C ILE A 248 -24.84 -3.57 5.16
N ALA A 249 -23.93 -2.87 5.84
CA ALA A 249 -23.15 -1.79 5.25
C ALA A 249 -21.74 -2.30 4.90
N TYR A 250 -21.43 -2.35 3.62
CA TYR A 250 -20.11 -2.67 3.10
C TYR A 250 -19.26 -1.41 2.95
N THR A 251 -18.01 -1.50 3.39
CA THR A 251 -16.96 -0.50 3.17
C THR A 251 -15.73 -1.18 2.59
N GLY A 252 -15.37 -0.78 1.37
CA GLY A 252 -14.11 -1.09 0.72
C GLY A 252 -12.98 -0.17 1.17
N SER A 253 -11.75 -0.69 1.20
CA SER A 253 -10.54 0.06 1.50
C SER A 253 -9.41 -0.39 0.56
N PRO A 254 -8.53 0.53 0.08
CA PRO A 254 -8.59 1.98 0.29
C PRO A 254 -9.77 2.62 -0.45
N ALA A 255 -10.17 3.83 -0.07
CA ALA A 255 -11.09 4.64 -0.88
C ALA A 255 -10.39 5.10 -2.17
N PRO A 256 -11.10 5.18 -3.32
CA PRO A 256 -10.52 5.66 -4.56
C PRO A 256 -10.00 7.10 -4.42
N GLY A 257 -8.74 7.33 -4.78
CA GLY A 257 -8.15 8.66 -4.86
C GLY A 257 -8.39 9.35 -6.21
N ALA A 258 -7.72 10.48 -6.43
CA ALA A 258 -7.73 11.16 -7.72
C ALA A 258 -7.22 10.22 -8.83
N GLY A 259 -7.95 10.15 -9.95
CA GLY A 259 -7.62 9.22 -11.05
C GLY A 259 -7.97 7.75 -10.79
N GLN A 260 -8.71 7.45 -9.72
CA GLN A 260 -9.23 6.11 -9.46
C GLN A 260 -10.76 6.10 -9.44
N THR A 261 -11.34 4.96 -9.78
CA THR A 261 -12.77 4.69 -9.67
C THR A 261 -12.98 3.50 -8.76
N GLY A 262 -14.01 3.53 -7.92
CA GLY A 262 -14.40 2.40 -7.10
C GLY A 262 -15.84 1.96 -7.41
N THR A 263 -16.05 0.64 -7.45
CA THR A 263 -17.37 0.04 -7.67
C THR A 263 -17.64 -1.08 -6.69
N MET A 264 -18.90 -1.23 -6.32
CA MET A 264 -19.38 -2.31 -5.46
C MET A 264 -20.36 -3.16 -6.25
N THR A 265 -20.15 -4.48 -6.26
CA THR A 265 -21.03 -5.43 -6.96
C THR A 265 -21.52 -6.52 -6.02
N LEU A 266 -22.63 -7.18 -6.38
CA LEU A 266 -23.17 -8.32 -5.65
C LEU A 266 -23.49 -9.46 -6.61
N GLY A 267 -23.01 -10.66 -6.27
CA GLY A 267 -23.31 -11.90 -6.99
C GLY A 267 -23.95 -12.95 -6.07
N PRO A 268 -25.16 -13.45 -6.36
CA PRO A 268 -26.06 -13.04 -7.43
C PRO A 268 -26.61 -11.62 -7.22
N THR A 269 -27.11 -11.00 -8.30
CA THR A 269 -27.69 -9.65 -8.22
C THR A 269 -28.96 -9.65 -7.38
N SER A 270 -29.20 -8.56 -6.67
CA SER A 270 -30.42 -8.35 -5.87
C SER A 270 -30.85 -6.89 -5.99
N PRO A 271 -32.15 -6.59 -6.14
CA PRO A 271 -32.64 -5.21 -6.11
C PRO A 271 -32.42 -4.55 -4.74
N ASN A 272 -32.14 -5.32 -3.70
CA ASN A 272 -31.89 -4.84 -2.34
C ASN A 272 -30.43 -4.48 -2.09
N PHE A 273 -29.56 -4.59 -3.11
CA PHE A 273 -28.19 -4.12 -3.07
C PHE A 273 -28.07 -2.77 -3.77
N SER A 274 -27.46 -1.80 -3.10
CA SER A 274 -27.27 -0.47 -3.64
C SER A 274 -25.89 0.07 -3.27
N GLN A 275 -25.11 0.49 -4.27
CA GLN A 275 -23.88 1.24 -4.04
C GLN A 275 -24.23 2.64 -3.55
N THR A 276 -23.73 3.03 -2.39
CA THR A 276 -24.02 4.32 -1.73
C THR A 276 -22.89 5.33 -1.88
N GLY A 277 -21.71 4.89 -2.32
CA GLY A 277 -20.54 5.73 -2.57
C GLY A 277 -19.45 4.99 -3.34
N PRO A 278 -18.31 5.62 -3.65
CA PRO A 278 -17.24 5.03 -4.45
C PRO A 278 -16.65 3.73 -3.86
N ASN A 279 -16.72 3.57 -2.54
CA ASN A 279 -16.25 2.39 -1.82
C ASN A 279 -17.25 1.91 -0.77
N THR A 280 -18.53 2.29 -0.87
CA THR A 280 -19.55 1.91 0.10
C THR A 280 -20.80 1.39 -0.58
N ALA A 281 -21.44 0.38 0.02
CA ALA A 281 -22.71 -0.17 -0.45
C ALA A 281 -23.55 -0.69 0.71
N ASN A 282 -24.86 -0.77 0.50
CA ASN A 282 -25.80 -1.36 1.43
C ASN A 282 -26.47 -2.59 0.81
N PHE A 283 -26.66 -3.63 1.61
CA PHE A 283 -27.45 -4.81 1.25
C PHE A 283 -28.53 -5.07 2.29
N THR A 284 -29.78 -4.89 1.89
CA THR A 284 -30.95 -4.99 2.78
C THR A 284 -31.54 -6.40 2.73
N MET A 285 -31.67 -7.05 3.89
CA MET A 285 -32.13 -8.44 3.99
C MET A 285 -33.65 -8.64 3.83
N PRO A 286 -34.54 -7.79 4.38
CA PRO A 286 -35.97 -7.93 4.17
C PRO A 286 -36.35 -8.06 2.68
N GLY A 287 -37.06 -9.14 2.35
CA GLY A 287 -37.49 -9.42 0.98
C GLY A 287 -36.42 -10.01 0.06
N THR A 288 -35.23 -10.33 0.56
CA THR A 288 -34.18 -11.01 -0.20
C THR A 288 -34.35 -12.53 -0.10
N ALA A 289 -34.18 -13.22 -1.23
CA ALA A 289 -34.28 -14.68 -1.28
C ALA A 289 -33.17 -15.35 -0.45
N PRO A 290 -33.44 -16.50 0.20
CA PRO A 290 -32.39 -17.31 0.83
C PRO A 290 -31.29 -17.70 -0.17
N GLY A 291 -30.04 -17.66 0.27
CA GLY A 291 -28.89 -17.96 -0.58
C GLY A 291 -27.61 -17.32 -0.10
N THR A 292 -26.49 -17.66 -0.75
CA THR A 292 -25.19 -17.05 -0.51
C THR A 292 -24.95 -15.94 -1.53
N TYR A 293 -24.61 -14.76 -1.04
CA TYR A 293 -24.28 -13.57 -1.82
C TYR A 293 -22.82 -13.17 -1.59
N THR A 294 -22.13 -12.81 -2.65
CA THR A 294 -20.75 -12.34 -2.63
C THR A 294 -20.73 -10.87 -3.01
N ALA A 295 -20.46 -10.00 -2.05
CA ALA A 295 -20.20 -8.59 -2.29
C ALA A 295 -18.74 -8.42 -2.74
N THR A 296 -18.49 -7.69 -3.81
CA THR A 296 -17.13 -7.46 -4.32
C THR A 296 -16.86 -5.98 -4.46
N TYR A 297 -15.74 -5.54 -3.89
CA TYR A 297 -15.15 -4.23 -4.12
C TYR A 297 -14.19 -4.30 -5.28
N HIS A 298 -14.30 -3.36 -6.21
CA HIS A 298 -13.30 -3.12 -7.24
C HIS A 298 -12.76 -1.70 -7.13
N ILE A 299 -11.45 -1.55 -7.32
CA ILE A 299 -10.80 -0.26 -7.54
C ILE A 299 -10.03 -0.34 -8.85
N SER A 300 -10.23 0.66 -9.70
CA SER A 300 -9.53 0.80 -10.98
C SER A 300 -8.80 2.13 -11.07
N ASP A 301 -7.66 2.18 -11.76
CA ASP A 301 -6.90 3.40 -12.03
C ASP A 301 -6.88 3.79 -13.51
N VAL A 302 -6.36 5.00 -13.81
CA VAL A 302 -6.22 5.53 -15.18
C VAL A 302 -5.33 4.68 -16.09
N ALA A 303 -4.47 3.83 -15.54
CA ALA A 303 -3.62 2.92 -16.31
C ALA A 303 -4.35 1.61 -16.69
N GLY A 304 -5.62 1.46 -16.25
CA GLY A 304 -6.44 0.28 -16.51
C GLY A 304 -6.22 -0.85 -15.51
N CYS A 305 -5.44 -0.64 -14.44
CA CYS A 305 -5.32 -1.63 -13.38
C CYS A 305 -6.61 -1.77 -12.64
N THR A 306 -7.00 -3.00 -12.31
CA THR A 306 -8.19 -3.29 -11.52
C THR A 306 -7.83 -4.28 -10.43
N PHE A 307 -8.14 -3.91 -9.19
CA PHE A 307 -7.96 -4.76 -8.01
C PHE A 307 -9.33 -5.05 -7.41
N SER A 308 -9.46 -6.19 -6.72
CA SER A 308 -10.73 -6.53 -6.07
C SER A 308 -10.57 -7.32 -4.80
N ALA A 309 -11.52 -7.15 -3.88
CA ALA A 309 -11.69 -7.96 -2.69
C ALA A 309 -13.18 -8.29 -2.50
N SER A 310 -13.47 -9.46 -1.94
CA SER A 310 -14.85 -9.93 -1.77
C SER A 310 -15.14 -10.33 -0.33
N ASP A 311 -16.41 -10.20 0.05
CA ASP A 311 -17.00 -10.69 1.29
C ASP A 311 -18.26 -11.51 0.97
N GLN A 312 -18.56 -12.50 1.81
CA GLN A 312 -19.71 -13.38 1.59
C GLN A 312 -20.69 -13.28 2.74
N VAL A 313 -21.98 -13.21 2.40
CA VAL A 313 -23.09 -13.31 3.35
C VAL A 313 -24.03 -14.43 2.92
N THR A 314 -24.52 -15.20 3.89
CA THR A 314 -25.54 -16.23 3.66
C THR A 314 -26.83 -15.85 4.34
N ILE A 315 -27.92 -15.85 3.58
CA ILE A 315 -29.29 -15.61 4.04
C ILE A 315 -29.98 -16.97 4.18
N TYR A 316 -30.41 -17.28 5.40
CA TYR A 316 -31.14 -18.52 5.67
C TYR A 316 -32.63 -18.35 5.41
N ALA A 317 -33.28 -19.43 4.99
CA ALA A 317 -34.73 -19.46 4.89
C ALA A 317 -35.36 -19.35 6.27
N ALA A 318 -36.52 -18.70 6.36
CA ALA A 318 -37.31 -18.69 7.58
C ALA A 318 -37.71 -20.14 7.95
N PRO A 319 -37.66 -20.52 9.23
CA PRO A 319 -38.10 -21.85 9.66
C PRO A 319 -39.57 -22.06 9.34
N VAL A 320 -39.91 -23.18 8.69
CA VAL A 320 -41.31 -23.56 8.44
C VAL A 320 -41.86 -24.23 9.70
N VAL A 321 -42.79 -23.55 10.40
CA VAL A 321 -43.52 -24.13 11.53
C VAL A 321 -44.77 -24.82 11.00
N SER A 322 -44.80 -26.15 11.04
CA SER A 322 -46.03 -26.92 10.81
C SER A 322 -46.64 -27.33 12.13
N LEU A 323 -47.88 -26.92 12.39
CA LEU A 323 -48.69 -27.51 13.46
C LEU A 323 -49.28 -28.81 12.92
N ASN A 324 -48.90 -29.94 13.50
CA ASN A 324 -49.65 -31.18 13.29
C ASN A 324 -50.97 -31.03 14.04
N ASP A 325 -52.04 -30.69 13.32
CA ASP A 325 -53.37 -30.73 13.88
C ASP A 325 -53.66 -32.18 14.28
N LYS A 326 -53.78 -32.41 15.59
CA LYS A 326 -54.10 -33.72 16.12
C LYS A 326 -55.60 -33.85 15.90
N VAL A 327 -56.01 -34.61 14.88
CA VAL A 327 -57.43 -34.91 14.64
C VAL A 327 -58.04 -35.45 15.94
N VAL A 328 -58.82 -34.61 16.63
CA VAL A 328 -59.60 -35.02 17.80
C VAL A 328 -60.91 -35.58 17.23
N ASN A 329 -61.00 -36.91 17.12
CA ASN A 329 -62.28 -37.54 16.87
C ASN A 329 -63.20 -37.25 18.06
N CYS A 330 -64.18 -36.36 17.88
CA CYS A 330 -65.25 -36.19 18.84
C CYS A 330 -66.03 -37.51 18.94
N ALA A 331 -65.85 -38.25 20.04
CA ALA A 331 -66.74 -39.35 20.36
C ALA A 331 -68.10 -38.75 20.76
N THR A 332 -69.17 -39.13 20.07
CA THR A 332 -70.54 -38.91 20.55
C THR A 332 -70.67 -39.53 21.94
N PRO A 333 -71.16 -38.79 22.96
CA PRO A 333 -71.45 -39.37 24.26
C PRO A 333 -72.39 -40.56 24.09
N GLY A 334 -71.95 -41.73 24.56
CA GLY A 334 -72.78 -42.93 24.58
C GLY A 334 -74.05 -42.69 25.38
N THR A 335 -75.15 -43.23 24.85
CA THR A 335 -76.49 -43.29 25.45
C THR A 335 -76.49 -43.90 26.84
#